data_AF-A0A2D6M9F9-F1
#
_entry.id   AF-A0A2D6M9F9-F1
#
_cell.length_a   1.000
_cell.length_b   1.000
_cell.length_c   1.000
_cell.angle_alpha   90.00
_cell.angle_beta   90.00
_cell.angle_gamma   90.00
#
_symmetry.space_group_name_H-M   'P 1'
#
loop_
_entity.id
_entity.type
_entity.pdbx_description
1 polymer ?
#
loop_
_entity_poly.entity_id
_entity_poly.type
_entity_poly.pdbx_seq_one_letter_code
_entity_poly.pdbx_strand_id
1 'polypeptide(L)'
;MIAAWLGTKALGLHRWVWLLALLAAIVGGILWLQAREDADDKDNQEIGAKVQREGDLRKTIERAETANEARDDISRNRDNARYDQCVRTARTPANCERLRVIQED
;
A
#
# COMPACT_ATOMS: atom_id res chain seq x y z
N MET A 1 -14.15 -51.81 52.05
CA MET A 1 -12.85 -51.10 51.99
C MET A 1 -12.45 -50.64 50.59
N ILE A 2 -12.90 -51.30 49.51
CA ILE A 2 -12.55 -50.91 48.11
C ILE A 2 -13.21 -49.61 47.66
N ALA A 3 -14.46 -49.34 48.07
CA ALA A 3 -15.22 -48.15 47.65
C ALA A 3 -14.62 -46.80 48.12
N ALA A 4 -14.03 -46.76 49.33
CA ALA A 4 -13.41 -45.56 49.87
C ALA A 4 -12.08 -45.18 49.17
N TRP A 5 -11.38 -46.18 48.62
CA TRP A 5 -10.13 -45.99 47.87
C TRP A 5 -10.38 -45.51 46.42
N LEU A 6 -11.52 -45.88 45.83
CA LEU A 6 -11.96 -45.37 44.52
C LEU A 6 -12.50 -43.94 44.61
N GLY A 7 -13.23 -43.60 45.67
CA GLY A 7 -13.77 -42.24 45.85
C GLY A 7 -12.70 -41.15 46.02
N THR A 8 -11.59 -41.48 46.68
CA THR A 8 -10.45 -40.55 46.85
C THR A 8 -9.67 -40.32 45.54
N LYS A 9 -9.57 -41.32 44.66
CA LYS A 9 -9.03 -41.16 43.29
C LYS A 9 -9.97 -40.38 42.37
N ALA A 10 -11.28 -40.58 42.49
CA ALA A 10 -12.29 -39.90 41.67
C ALA A 10 -12.34 -38.38 41.91
N LEU A 11 -12.18 -37.94 43.16
CA LEU A 11 -12.12 -36.51 43.51
C LEU A 11 -10.84 -35.83 42.99
N GLY A 12 -9.71 -36.55 42.98
CA GLY A 12 -8.47 -36.09 42.36
C GLY A 12 -8.63 -35.93 40.84
N LEU A 13 -9.24 -36.92 40.18
CA LEU A 13 -9.47 -36.91 38.74
C LEU A 13 -10.41 -35.77 38.32
N HIS A 14 -11.47 -35.51 39.09
CA HIS A 14 -12.39 -34.40 38.82
C HIS A 14 -11.68 -33.04 38.85
N ARG A 15 -10.77 -32.83 39.80
CA ARG A 15 -9.98 -31.60 39.88
C ARG A 15 -9.04 -31.43 38.69
N TRP A 16 -8.43 -32.53 38.23
CA TRP A 16 -7.60 -32.53 37.02
C TRP A 16 -8.40 -32.27 35.74
N VAL A 17 -9.60 -32.83 35.63
CA VAL A 17 -10.51 -32.56 34.50
C VAL A 17 -10.85 -31.07 34.43
N TRP A 18 -11.18 -30.45 35.57
CA TRP A 18 -11.44 -29.00 35.61
C TRP A 18 -10.22 -28.15 35.26
N LEU A 19 -9.04 -28.52 35.75
CA LEU A 19 -7.80 -27.82 35.40
C LEU A 19 -7.49 -27.93 33.90
N LEU A 20 -7.66 -29.12 33.31
CA LEU A 20 -7.48 -29.32 31.87
C LEU A 20 -8.52 -28.58 31.04
N ALA A 21 -9.78 -28.56 31.48
CA ALA A 21 -10.83 -27.80 30.81
C ALA A 21 -10.55 -26.29 30.84
N LEU A 22 -10.08 -25.77 31.98
CA LEU A 22 -9.68 -24.37 32.13
C LEU A 22 -8.48 -24.04 31.23
N LEU A 23 -7.47 -24.91 31.21
CA LEU A 23 -6.30 -24.75 30.33
C LEU A 23 -6.72 -24.74 28.85
N ALA A 24 -7.59 -25.67 28.44
CA ALA A 24 -8.09 -25.74 27.08
C ALA A 24 -8.89 -24.49 26.69
N ALA A 25 -9.70 -23.94 27.60
CA ALA A 25 -10.43 -22.69 27.38
C ALA A 25 -9.48 -21.50 27.21
N ILE A 26 -8.41 -21.40 28.01
CA ILE A 26 -7.41 -20.33 27.88
C ILE A 26 -6.67 -20.43 26.54
N VAL A 27 -6.16 -21.62 26.20
CA VAL A 27 -5.45 -21.84 24.93
C VAL A 27 -6.38 -21.59 23.74
N GLY A 28 -7.61 -22.08 23.80
CA GLY A 28 -8.61 -21.84 22.76
C GLY A 28 -8.94 -20.35 22.59
N GLY A 29 -9.04 -19.60 23.70
CA GLY A 29 -9.26 -18.15 23.67
C GLY A 29 -8.09 -17.38 23.04
N ILE A 30 -6.84 -17.76 23.36
CA ILE A 30 -5.64 -17.15 22.77
C ILE A 30 -5.59 -17.42 21.26
N LEU A 31 -5.79 -18.67 20.85
CA LEU A 31 -5.78 -19.04 19.43
C LEU A 31 -6.91 -18.35 18.65
N TRP A 32 -8.09 -18.17 19.26
CA TRP A 32 -9.19 -17.45 18.65
C TRP A 32 -8.87 -15.96 18.44
N LEU A 33 -8.24 -15.30 19.43
CA LEU A 33 -7.81 -13.91 19.29
C LEU A 33 -6.73 -13.75 18.22
N GLN A 34 -5.71 -14.62 18.21
CA GLN A 34 -4.65 -14.59 17.19
C GLN A 34 -5.19 -14.83 15.78
N ALA A 35 -6.08 -15.81 15.60
CA ALA A 35 -6.70 -16.06 14.29
C ALA A 35 -7.53 -14.86 13.80
N ARG A 36 -8.06 -14.06 14.72
CA ARG A 36 -8.82 -12.85 14.41
C ARG A 36 -7.91 -11.70 14.02
N GLU A 37 -6.82 -11.51 14.76
CA GLU A 37 -5.79 -10.51 14.43
C GLU A 37 -5.12 -10.81 13.08
N ASP A 38 -4.77 -12.07 12.81
CA ASP A 38 -4.19 -12.50 11.52
C ASP A 38 -5.13 -12.29 10.33
N ALA A 39 -6.45 -12.35 10.55
CA ALA A 39 -7.44 -12.08 9.53
C ALA A 39 -7.54 -10.57 9.24
N ASP A 40 -7.58 -9.75 10.30
CA ASP A 40 -7.65 -8.29 10.19
C ASP A 40 -6.36 -7.70 9.58
N ASP A 41 -5.18 -8.24 9.90
CA ASP A 41 -3.90 -7.77 9.35
C ASP A 41 -3.75 -8.08 7.85
N LYS A 42 -4.26 -9.23 7.38
CA LYS A 42 -4.24 -9.57 5.95
C LYS A 42 -5.15 -8.66 5.14
N ASP A 43 -6.38 -8.44 5.62
CA ASP A 43 -7.33 -7.57 4.94
C ASP A 43 -6.81 -6.12 4.89
N ASN A 44 -6.21 -5.63 5.98
CA ASN A 44 -5.62 -4.29 6.02
C ASN A 44 -4.40 -4.15 5.10
N GLN A 45 -3.56 -5.18 4.96
CA GLN A 45 -2.43 -5.17 4.02
C GLN A 45 -2.90 -5.14 2.57
N GLU A 46 -3.96 -5.87 2.22
CA GLU A 46 -4.53 -5.85 0.87
C GLU A 46 -5.16 -4.49 0.53
N ILE A 47 -5.86 -3.87 1.48
CA ILE A 47 -6.44 -2.53 1.31
C ILE A 47 -5.32 -1.49 1.16
N GLY A 48 -4.30 -1.53 2.02
CA GLY A 48 -3.16 -0.62 1.95
C GLY A 48 -2.40 -0.72 0.62
N ALA A 49 -2.18 -1.94 0.11
CA ALA A 49 -1.51 -2.18 -1.15
C ALA A 49 -2.32 -1.68 -2.36
N LYS A 50 -3.65 -1.80 -2.35
CA LYS A 50 -4.52 -1.27 -3.41
C LYS A 50 -4.54 0.25 -3.44
N VAL A 51 -4.70 0.89 -2.27
CA VAL A 51 -4.74 2.36 -2.15
C VAL A 51 -3.42 2.99 -2.60
N GLN A 52 -2.27 2.39 -2.25
CA GLN A 52 -0.98 2.89 -2.73
C GLN A 52 -0.84 2.80 -4.25
N ARG A 53 -1.25 1.68 -4.87
CA ARG A 53 -1.20 1.53 -6.34
C ARG A 53 -2.08 2.54 -7.06
N GLU A 54 -3.28 2.80 -6.55
CA GLU A 54 -4.19 3.80 -7.13
C GLU A 54 -3.64 5.22 -7.01
N GLY A 55 -3.05 5.56 -5.85
CA GLY A 55 -2.40 6.85 -5.64
C GLY A 55 -1.20 7.09 -6.55
N ASP A 56 -0.37 6.06 -6.75
CA ASP A 56 0.81 6.14 -7.63
C ASP A 56 0.43 6.17 -9.11
N LEU A 57 -0.58 5.41 -9.53
CA LEU A 57 -1.11 5.51 -10.90
C LEU A 57 -1.66 6.91 -11.16
N ARG A 58 -2.44 7.47 -10.24
CA ARG A 58 -3.05 8.78 -10.41
C ARG A 58 -2.00 9.90 -10.51
N LYS A 59 -0.98 9.88 -9.65
CA LYS A 59 0.15 10.82 -9.75
C LYS A 59 0.95 10.67 -11.04
N THR A 60 1.07 9.45 -11.55
CA THR A 60 1.78 9.19 -12.81
C THR A 60 0.99 9.73 -14.01
N ILE A 61 -0.32 9.51 -14.02
CA ILE A 61 -1.22 10.03 -15.06
C ILE A 61 -1.23 11.56 -15.03
N GLU A 62 -1.40 12.17 -13.86
CA GLU A 62 -1.40 13.63 -13.71
C GLU A 62 -0.09 14.25 -14.23
N ARG A 63 1.07 13.67 -13.89
CA ARG A 63 2.36 14.13 -14.40
C ARG A 63 2.47 13.99 -15.92
N ALA A 64 1.92 12.91 -16.49
CA ALA A 64 1.92 12.70 -17.94
C ALA A 64 0.99 13.68 -18.66
N GLU A 65 -0.18 13.96 -18.09
CA GLU A 65 -1.13 14.96 -18.61
C GLU A 65 -0.53 16.36 -18.58
N THR A 66 0.05 16.79 -17.45
CA THR A 66 0.72 18.10 -17.35
C THR A 66 1.89 18.21 -18.32
N ALA A 67 2.67 17.14 -18.52
CA ALA A 67 3.77 17.14 -19.49
C ALA A 67 3.26 17.25 -20.94
N ASN A 68 2.15 16.59 -21.27
CA ASN A 68 1.53 16.70 -22.58
C ASN A 68 0.93 18.09 -22.81
N GLU A 69 0.25 18.65 -21.82
CA GLU A 69 -0.31 20.00 -21.87
C GLU A 69 0.80 21.05 -22.08
N ALA A 70 1.93 20.93 -21.35
CA ALA A 70 3.07 21.81 -21.53
C ALA A 70 3.71 21.68 -22.92
N ARG A 71 3.77 20.46 -23.48
CA ARG A 71 4.27 20.25 -24.85
C ARG A 71 3.34 20.87 -25.88
N ASP A 72 2.04 20.76 -25.66
CA ASP A 72 1.01 21.26 -26.56
C ASP A 72 0.96 22.80 -26.55
N ASP A 73 1.05 23.44 -25.38
CA ASP A 73 1.18 24.90 -25.25
C ASP A 73 2.42 25.42 -26.00
N ILE A 74 3.57 24.77 -25.80
CA ILE A 74 4.81 25.10 -26.54
C ILE A 74 4.61 24.93 -28.04
N SER A 75 3.86 23.91 -28.48
CA SER A 75 3.62 23.66 -29.90
C SER A 75 2.72 24.71 -30.56
N ARG A 76 1.68 25.18 -29.85
CA ARG A 76 0.76 26.20 -30.33
C ARG A 76 1.36 27.61 -30.26
N ASN A 77 2.25 27.85 -29.31
CA ASN A 77 2.84 29.17 -29.03
C ASN A 77 4.34 29.23 -29.36
N ARG A 78 4.73 28.58 -30.47
CA ARG A 78 6.09 28.68 -31.01
C ARG A 78 6.34 30.10 -31.50
N ASP A 79 7.45 30.68 -31.08
CA ASP A 79 7.82 32.05 -31.41
C ASP A 79 9.34 32.14 -31.54
N ASN A 80 9.78 32.61 -32.71
CA ASN A 80 11.20 32.82 -33.00
C ASN A 80 11.83 33.85 -32.05
N ALA A 81 11.08 34.83 -31.53
CA ALA A 81 11.58 35.77 -30.54
C ALA A 81 11.90 35.07 -29.19
N ARG A 82 11.08 34.10 -28.78
CA ARG A 82 11.31 33.28 -27.58
C ARG A 82 12.45 32.29 -27.79
N TYR A 83 12.57 31.72 -28.99
CA TYR A 83 13.73 30.91 -29.37
C TYR A 83 15.03 31.71 -29.24
N ASP A 84 15.09 32.91 -29.83
CA ASP A 84 16.29 33.76 -29.81
C ASP A 84 16.67 34.21 -28.39
N GLN A 85 15.68 34.44 -27.52
CA GLN A 85 15.94 34.76 -26.12
C GLN A 85 16.45 33.53 -25.34
N CYS A 86 15.88 32.35 -25.62
CA CYS A 86 16.30 31.08 -25.02
C CYS A 86 17.75 30.74 -25.40
N VAL A 87 18.12 30.83 -26.68
CA VAL A 87 19.49 30.52 -27.13
C VAL A 87 20.51 31.46 -26.49
N ARG A 88 20.15 32.72 -26.27
CA ARG A 88 21.03 33.71 -25.62
C ARG A 88 21.26 33.47 -24.12
N THR A 89 20.32 32.83 -23.44
CA THR A 89 20.34 32.68 -21.98
C THR A 89 20.57 31.24 -21.51
N ALA A 90 20.29 30.25 -22.35
CA ALA A 90 20.35 28.85 -21.98
C ALA A 90 21.77 28.30 -21.99
N ARG A 91 22.09 27.55 -20.93
CA ARG A 91 23.34 26.79 -20.82
C ARG A 91 23.41 25.62 -21.82
N THR A 92 22.26 25.16 -22.31
CA THR A 92 22.09 24.07 -23.28
C THR A 92 21.18 24.53 -24.42
N PRO A 93 21.72 25.14 -25.49
CA PRO A 93 20.92 25.76 -26.55
C PRO A 93 20.09 24.74 -27.37
N ALA A 94 20.49 23.47 -27.41
CA ALA A 94 19.75 22.41 -28.11
C ALA A 94 18.30 22.21 -27.60
N ASN A 95 18.01 22.53 -26.34
CA ASN A 95 16.66 22.43 -25.78
C ASN A 95 15.72 23.55 -26.24
N CYS A 96 16.27 24.63 -26.81
CA CYS A 96 15.49 25.77 -27.29
C CYS A 96 14.80 25.47 -28.63
N GLU A 97 15.26 24.46 -29.39
CA GLU A 97 14.73 24.09 -30.71
C GLU A 97 13.20 23.84 -30.70
N ARG A 98 12.66 23.39 -29.58
CA ARG A 98 11.21 23.19 -29.38
C ARG A 98 10.37 24.47 -29.56
N LEU A 99 10.97 25.63 -29.40
CA LEU A 99 10.33 26.95 -29.52
C LEU A 99 10.39 27.51 -30.95
N ARG A 100 11.23 26.93 -31.82
CA ARG A 100 11.43 27.42 -33.18
C ARG A 100 10.20 27.12 -34.04
N VAL A 101 9.72 28.13 -34.76
CA VAL A 101 8.67 27.96 -35.77
C VAL A 101 9.29 27.25 -36.97
N ILE A 102 8.75 26.10 -37.36
CA ILE A 102 9.16 25.39 -38.58
C ILE A 102 8.41 26.08 -39.73
N GLN A 103 9.12 26.80 -40.59
CA GLN A 103 8.54 27.26 -41.85
C GLN A 103 8.56 26.07 -42.82
N GLU A 104 7.38 25.68 -43.27
CA GLU A 104 7.19 24.67 -44.30
C GLU A 104 7.19 25.42 -45.63
N ASP A 105 8.27 25.26 -46.40
CA ASP A 105 8.45 25.83 -47.74
C ASP A 105 7.78 24.93 -48.80
#